data_AF-A0A0A1ZPI6-F1
#
_entry.id   AF-A0A0A1ZPI6-F1
#
_cell.length_a   1.000
_cell.length_b   1.000
_cell.length_c   1.000
_cell.angle_alpha   90.00
_cell.angle_beta   90.00
_cell.angle_gamma   90.00
#
_symmetry.space_group_name_H-M   'P 1'
#
loop_
_entity.id
_entity.type
_entity.pdbx_description
1 polymer ?
#
loop_
_entity_poly.entity_id
_entity_poly.type
_entity_poly.pdbx_seq_one_letter_code
_entity_poly.pdbx_strand_id
1 'polypeptide(L)' 'MNINDKSVLDLLNKLIVINRLNKVQILQMVNLVDISNDINDLKENLKWESSNSYL' A
#
# COMPACT_ATOMS: atom_id res chain seq x y z
N MET A 1 -6.73 7.80 3.37
CA MET A 1 -7.41 7.30 2.16
C MET A 1 -8.44 6.28 2.61
N ASN A 2 -9.62 6.21 1.99
CA ASN A 2 -10.63 5.23 2.38
C ASN A 2 -10.57 4.04 1.42
N ILE A 3 -10.27 2.84 1.93
CA ILE A 3 -10.18 1.64 1.08
C ILE A 3 -11.50 1.26 0.42
N ASN A 4 -12.64 1.74 0.94
CA ASN A 4 -13.95 1.50 0.34
C ASN A 4 -14.21 2.39 -0.89
N ASP A 5 -13.39 3.41 -1.13
CA ASP A 5 -13.54 4.27 -2.30
C ASP A 5 -13.03 3.56 -3.56
N LYS A 6 -13.86 3.53 -4.61
CA LYS A 6 -13.50 2.91 -5.90
C LYS A 6 -12.20 3.45 -6.48
N SER A 7 -11.98 4.77 -6.39
CA SER A 7 -10.76 5.42 -6.89
C SER A 7 -9.50 4.94 -6.16
N VAL A 8 -9.61 4.65 -4.86
CA VAL A 8 -8.53 4.08 -4.05
C VAL A 8 -8.29 2.63 -4.45
N LEU A 9 -9.34 1.82 -4.62
CA LEU A 9 -9.20 0.44 -5.10
C LEU A 9 -8.52 0.36 -6.48
N ASP A 10 -8.91 1.23 -7.42
CA ASP A 10 -8.31 1.31 -8.75
C ASP A 10 -6.82 1.69 -8.69
N LEU A 11 -6.45 2.60 -7.78
CA LEU A 11 -5.06 2.98 -7.55
C LEU A 11 -4.25 1.81 -6.98
N LEU A 12 -4.77 1.12 -5.98
CA LEU A 12 -4.10 -0.04 -5.37
C LEU A 12 -3.90 -1.15 -6.39
N ASN A 13 -4.91 -1.46 -7.20
CA ASN A 13 -4.79 -2.47 -8.25
C ASN A 13 -3.68 -2.12 -9.26
N LYS A 14 -3.56 -0.84 -9.67
CA LYS A 14 -2.46 -0.39 -10.53
C LYS A 14 -1.10 -0.58 -9.86
N LEU A 15 -0.96 -0.26 -8.58
CA LEU A 15 0.29 -0.44 -7.83
C LEU A 15 0.69 -1.92 -7.73
N ILE A 16 -0.28 -2.81 -7.50
CA ILE A 16 -0.08 -4.26 -7.45
C ILE A 16 0.49 -4.77 -8.77
N VAL A 17 -0.13 -4.36 -9.90
CA VAL A 17 0.28 -4.80 -11.23
C VAL A 17 1.65 -4.22 -11.63
N ILE A 18 1.86 -2.92 -11.43
CA ILE A 18 3.11 -2.24 -11.81
C ILE A 18 4.31 -2.78 -11.02
N ASN A 19 4.16 -2.94 -9.71
CA ASN A 19 5.25 -3.38 -8.83
C ASN A 19 5.31 -4.91 -8.67
N ARG A 20 4.38 -5.65 -9.29
CA ARG A 20 4.25 -7.11 -9.20
C ARG A 20 4.28 -7.59 -7.74
N LEU A 21 3.47 -6.94 -6.90
CA LEU A 21 3.45 -7.21 -5.47
C LEU A 21 3.00 -8.65 -5.18
N ASN A 22 3.70 -9.31 -4.26
CA ASN A 22 3.31 -10.62 -3.76
C ASN A 22 2.20 -10.50 -2.70
N LYS A 23 1.61 -11.65 -2.30
CA LYS A 23 0.49 -11.69 -1.33
C LYS A 23 0.79 -10.95 -0.02
N VAL A 24 2.01 -11.06 0.52
CA VAL A 24 2.40 -10.40 1.78
C VAL A 24 2.44 -8.89 1.59
N GLN A 25 3.07 -8.42 0.51
CA GLN A 25 3.17 -6.99 0.19
C GLN A 25 1.80 -6.38 -0.09
N ILE A 26 0.88 -7.12 -0.71
CA ILE A 26 -0.50 -6.68 -0.92
C ILE A 26 -1.21 -6.50 0.43
N LEU A 27 -1.07 -7.46 1.35
CA LEU A 27 -1.66 -7.35 2.69
C LEU A 27 -1.13 -6.14 3.45
N GLN A 28 0.19 -5.93 3.44
CA GLN A 28 0.83 -4.77 4.07
C GLN A 28 0.29 -3.47 3.47
N MET A 29 0.25 -3.36 2.13
CA MET A 29 -0.29 -2.20 1.45
C MET A 29 -1.74 -1.93 1.87
N VAL A 30 -2.60 -2.94 1.88
CA VAL A 30 -4.01 -2.82 2.28
C VAL A 30 -4.15 -2.33 3.71
N ASN A 31 -3.37 -2.85 4.66
CA ASN A 31 -3.41 -2.42 6.06
C ASN A 31 -2.97 -0.96 6.26
N LEU A 32 -2.09 -0.46 5.40
CA LEU A 32 -1.55 0.89 5.49
C LEU A 32 -2.44 1.95 4.83
N VAL A 33 -3.36 1.55 3.95
CA VAL A 33 -4.21 2.49 3.19
C VAL A 33 -5.06 3.36 4.13
N ASP A 34 -5.68 2.75 5.14
CA ASP A 34 -6.60 3.44 6.04
C ASP A 34 -5.88 4.44 6.96
N ILE A 35 -4.57 4.25 7.20
CA ILE A 35 -3.76 5.16 8.02
C ILE A 35 -2.92 6.16 7.20
N SER A 36 -2.96 6.08 5.87
CA SER A 36 -2.21 6.96 4.98
C SER A 36 -3.11 8.07 4.47
N ASN A 37 -2.71 9.35 4.56
CA ASN A 37 -3.59 10.43 4.09
C ASN A 37 -3.70 10.46 2.56
N ASP A 38 -2.58 10.22 1.89
CA ASP A 38 -2.47 10.15 0.43
C ASP A 38 -1.53 9.03 -0.04
N ILE A 39 -1.27 8.97 -1.36
CA ILE A 39 -0.41 7.96 -1.96
C ILE A 39 1.07 8.11 -1.56
N ASN A 40 1.54 9.32 -1.26
CA ASN A 40 2.91 9.54 -0.83
C ASN A 40 3.09 9.00 0.60
N ASP A 41 2.16 9.29 1.51
CA ASP A 41 2.12 8.69 2.85
C ASP A 41 2.13 7.16 2.77
N LEU A 42 1.31 6.57 1.89
CA LEU A 42 1.29 5.11 1.70
C LEU A 42 2.63 4.56 1.24
N LYS A 43 3.30 5.24 0.31
CA LYS A 43 4.62 4.82 -0.18
C LYS A 43 5.70 4.95 0.90
N GLU A 44 5.64 5.98 1.73
CA GLU A 44 6.56 6.15 2.85
C GLU A 44 6.36 5.06 3.90
N ASN A 45 5.10 4.78 4.27
CA ASN A 45 4.75 3.71 5.20
C ASN A 45 5.21 2.33 4.69
N LEU A 46 5.01 2.05 3.39
CA LEU A 46 5.49 0.81 2.77
C LEU A 46 7.02 0.68 2.80
N LYS A 47 7.76 1.76 2.54
CA LYS A 47 9.23 1.76 2.64
C LYS A 47 9.68 1.49 4.06
N TRP A 48 9.04 2.11 5.04
CA TRP A 48 9.34 1.91 6.46
C TRP A 48 9.08 0.46 6.90
N GLU A 49 7.92 -0.11 6.57
CA GLU A 49 7.60 -1.53 6.84
C GLU A 49 8.58 -2.48 6.16
N SER A 50 8.94 -2.24 4.90
CA SER A 50 9.92 -3.07 4.19
C SER A 50 11.31 -2.99 4.83
N SER A 51 11.70 -1.82 5.36
CA SER A 51 13.01 -1.62 5.99
C SER A 51 13.07 -2.28 7.38
N ASN A 52 11.95 -2.28 8.12
CA ASN A 52 11.84 -2.92 9.42
C ASN A 52 11.65 -4.44 9.35
N SER A 53 11.25 -4.99 8.20
CA SER A 53 11.15 -6.44 8.01
C SER A 53 12.50 -7.19 7.95
N TYR A 54 13.62 -6.46 8.01
CA TYR A 54 14.99 -6.99 8.02
C TYR A 54 15.71 -6.82 9.38
N LEU A 55 15.01 -6.34 10.41
CA LEU A 55 15.50 -6.25 11.80
C LEU A 55 14.85 -7.33 12.67
#